data_AF-A0A9P9ID28-F1
#
_entry.id   AF-A0A9P9ID28-F1
#
_cell.length_a   1.000
_cell.length_b   1.000
_cell.length_c   1.000
_cell.angle_alpha   90.00
_cell.angle_beta   90.00
_cell.angle_gamma   90.00
#
_symmetry.space_group_name_H-M   'P 1'
#
loop_
_entity.id
_entity.type
_entity.pdbx_description
1 polymer ?
#
loop_
_entity_poly.entity_id
_entity_poly.type
_entity_poly.pdbx_seq_one_letter_code
_entity_poly.pdbx_strand_id
1 'polypeptide(L)'
;MGPLQAVRLALATLLVVNSAVSADECQPETWRLRTLRPGDINCRLSTVTEPQVNSTTCAFLANKYHTTVDTFLDLNPGLDCDSIEPDTRYCVEGFHEPLRASNGLCGPNNGNATCVGTDKQCCNKITWKCGDTTYVQF
;
A
#
# COMPACT_ATOMS: atom_id res chain seq x y z
N MET A 1 18.55 48.93 -44.44
CA MET A 1 18.48 47.45 -44.39
C MET A 1 19.40 46.96 -43.26
N GLY A 2 18.87 46.81 -42.03
CA GLY A 2 19.46 46.15 -40.83
C GLY A 2 20.82 46.60 -40.27
N PRO A 3 21.21 46.24 -39.01
CA PRO A 3 20.50 45.36 -38.08
C PRO A 3 20.17 45.95 -36.69
N LEU A 4 19.15 45.32 -36.11
CA LEU A 4 18.62 45.33 -34.75
C LEU A 4 19.65 45.44 -33.63
N GLN A 5 19.42 46.38 -32.70
CA GLN A 5 19.90 46.28 -31.32
C GLN A 5 18.85 45.62 -30.43
N ALA A 6 19.37 44.92 -29.42
CA ALA A 6 18.74 43.87 -28.64
C ALA A 6 17.71 44.39 -27.61
N VAL A 7 16.61 43.66 -27.49
CA VAL A 7 15.89 43.55 -26.21
C VAL A 7 15.67 42.05 -25.96
N ARG A 8 16.51 41.47 -25.11
CA ARG A 8 16.33 40.12 -24.59
C ARG A 8 15.21 40.17 -23.56
N LEU A 9 13.97 39.92 -23.99
CA LEU A 9 12.89 39.62 -23.05
C LEU A 9 13.17 38.27 -22.39
N ALA A 10 13.40 38.33 -21.08
CA ALA A 10 13.66 37.19 -20.23
C ALA A 10 12.52 36.17 -20.34
N LEU A 11 12.86 34.91 -20.61
CA LEU A 11 11.95 33.80 -20.43
C LEU A 11 11.59 33.71 -18.95
N ALA A 12 10.34 34.04 -18.61
CA ALA A 12 9.74 33.62 -17.36
C ALA A 12 9.65 32.09 -17.40
N THR A 13 10.63 31.42 -16.79
CA THR A 13 10.51 30.01 -16.44
C THR A 13 9.42 29.92 -15.40
N LEU A 14 8.21 29.52 -15.82
CA LEU A 14 7.27 28.89 -14.91
C LEU A 14 8.00 27.68 -14.34
N LEU A 15 8.50 27.82 -13.11
CA LEU A 15 8.79 26.66 -12.28
C LEU A 15 7.46 25.95 -12.09
N VAL A 16 7.21 24.96 -12.94
CA VAL A 16 6.26 23.90 -12.64
C VAL A 16 6.82 23.29 -11.36
N VAL A 17 6.26 23.68 -10.21
CA VAL A 17 6.35 22.87 -9.00
C VAL A 17 5.67 21.57 -9.38
N ASN A 18 6.46 20.62 -9.87
CA ASN A 18 6.07 19.23 -9.91
C ASN A 18 5.85 18.87 -8.45
N SER A 19 4.60 18.99 -7.99
CA SER A 19 4.11 18.15 -6.90
C SER A 19 4.03 16.72 -7.44
N ALA A 20 5.17 16.17 -7.85
CA ALA A 20 5.39 14.75 -7.76
C ALA A 20 5.50 14.51 -6.25
N VAL A 21 4.33 14.40 -5.61
CA VAL A 21 4.19 13.43 -4.51
C VAL A 21 4.87 12.20 -5.04
N SER A 22 6.04 11.92 -4.48
CA SER A 22 6.95 10.97 -5.09
C SER A 22 6.24 9.61 -5.05
N ALA A 23 6.18 8.96 -6.20
CA ALA A 23 5.43 7.71 -6.37
C ALA A 23 5.98 6.56 -5.48
N ASP A 24 7.08 6.80 -4.78
CA ASP A 24 7.70 5.93 -3.79
C ASP A 24 7.02 5.97 -2.40
N GLU A 25 6.15 6.94 -2.12
CA GLU A 25 5.37 6.96 -0.87
C GLU A 25 4.16 6.03 -0.91
N CYS A 26 3.64 5.72 -2.10
CA CYS A 26 2.46 4.86 -2.20
C CYS A 26 2.81 3.36 -2.10
N GLN A 27 3.97 2.90 -2.60
CA GLN A 27 4.57 1.58 -2.31
C GLN A 27 6.07 1.57 -2.67
N PRO A 28 6.98 1.12 -1.76
CA PRO A 28 8.40 0.89 -2.09
C PRO A 28 8.55 -0.19 -3.17
N GLU A 29 9.65 -0.22 -3.92
CA GLU A 29 9.89 -1.22 -4.98
C GLU A 29 9.87 -2.67 -4.48
N THR A 30 10.14 -2.88 -3.20
CA THR A 30 9.99 -4.17 -2.52
C THR A 30 8.54 -4.65 -2.45
N TRP A 31 7.56 -3.73 -2.57
CA TRP A 31 6.13 -3.98 -2.54
C TRP A 31 5.39 -3.54 -3.82
N ARG A 32 6.08 -2.89 -4.77
CA ARG A 32 5.55 -2.64 -6.12
C ARG A 32 5.17 -3.98 -6.74
N LEU A 33 3.87 -4.19 -6.96
CA LEU A 33 3.20 -5.05 -7.96
C LEU A 33 4.05 -6.14 -8.65
N ARG A 34 4.86 -6.88 -7.89
CA ARG A 34 4.91 -8.32 -8.04
C ARG A 34 3.49 -8.77 -7.73
N THR A 35 2.92 -9.64 -8.55
CA THR A 35 1.61 -10.22 -8.28
C THR A 35 1.61 -10.75 -6.84
N LEU A 36 0.97 -10.03 -5.91
CA LEU A 36 0.88 -10.44 -4.53
C LEU A 36 0.19 -11.80 -4.51
N ARG A 37 0.83 -12.75 -3.83
CA ARG A 37 0.28 -14.08 -3.64
C ARG A 37 -0.57 -14.08 -2.38
N PRO A 38 -1.56 -14.99 -2.31
CA PRO A 38 -2.29 -15.18 -1.07
C PRO A 38 -1.33 -15.44 0.10
N GLY A 39 -1.45 -14.64 1.16
CA GLY A 39 -0.59 -14.67 2.34
C GLY A 39 0.53 -13.62 2.37
N ASP A 40 0.92 -13.05 1.22
CA ASP A 40 1.91 -11.96 1.17
C ASP A 40 1.38 -10.72 1.91
N ILE A 41 2.26 -9.87 2.44
CA ILE A 41 1.84 -8.62 3.07
C ILE A 41 1.47 -7.59 1.98
N ASN A 42 0.18 -7.28 1.87
CA ASN A 42 -0.32 -6.13 1.12
C ASN A 42 -0.23 -4.89 2.00
N CYS A 43 0.94 -4.26 2.01
CA CYS A 43 1.12 -3.07 2.81
C CYS A 43 0.57 -1.81 2.11
N ARG A 44 -0.19 -1.05 2.87
CA ARG A 44 -0.96 0.13 2.45
C ARG A 44 -0.30 1.44 2.90
N LEU A 45 0.38 1.42 4.05
CA LEU A 45 1.13 2.55 4.57
C LEU A 45 2.44 2.05 5.20
N SER A 46 3.54 2.72 4.88
CA SER A 46 4.83 2.50 5.51
C SER A 46 5.37 3.76 6.16
N THR A 47 6.33 3.55 7.05
CA THR A 47 7.13 4.62 7.65
C THR A 47 8.60 4.23 7.62
N VAL A 48 9.49 5.21 7.70
CA VAL A 48 10.93 5.01 7.87
C VAL A 48 11.28 5.39 9.31
N THR A 49 12.02 4.52 10.00
CA THR A 49 12.51 4.82 11.34
C THR A 49 13.51 5.96 11.32
N GLU A 50 13.52 6.77 12.38
CA GLU A 50 14.53 7.79 12.58
C GLU A 50 15.92 7.17 12.84
N PRO A 51 17.02 7.92 12.72
CA PRO A 51 18.37 7.41 12.98
C PRO A 51 18.61 6.91 14.41
N GLN A 52 17.78 7.35 15.36
CA GLN A 52 17.82 6.94 16.75
C GLN A 52 16.62 6.04 17.05
N VAL A 53 16.88 4.75 17.25
CA VAL A 53 15.88 3.76 17.62
C VAL A 53 16.30 3.01 18.88
N ASN A 54 15.32 2.43 19.57
CA ASN A 54 15.52 1.55 20.72
C ASN A 54 14.32 0.60 20.84
N SER A 55 14.31 -0.24 21.88
CA SER A 55 13.25 -1.24 22.11
C SER A 55 11.84 -0.66 22.29
N THR A 56 11.70 0.64 22.56
CA THR A 56 10.39 1.31 22.63
C THR A 56 9.89 1.83 21.29
N THR A 57 10.73 1.85 20.25
CA THR A 57 10.38 2.40 18.93
C THR A 57 9.17 1.69 18.32
N CYS A 58 9.07 0.36 18.43
CA CYS A 58 7.88 -0.37 17.98
C CYS A 58 6.59 0.14 18.64
N ALA A 59 6.60 0.32 19.97
CA ALA A 59 5.44 0.82 20.70
C ALA A 59 5.10 2.26 20.32
N PHE A 60 6.12 3.10 20.09
CA PHE A 60 5.92 4.46 19.60
C PHE A 60 5.26 4.47 18.21
N LEU A 61 5.77 3.68 17.26
CA LEU A 61 5.22 3.59 15.91
C LEU A 61 3.79 3.02 15.94
N ALA A 62 3.55 1.97 16.73
CA ALA A 62 2.22 1.40 16.89
C ALA A 62 1.20 2.46 17.35
N ASN A 63 1.54 3.22 18.40
CA ASN A 63 0.69 4.30 18.90
C ASN A 63 0.53 5.43 17.87
N LYS A 64 1.61 5.86 17.21
CA LYS A 64 1.61 6.94 16.22
C LYS A 64 0.69 6.64 15.04
N TYR A 65 0.65 5.39 14.58
CA TYR A 65 -0.14 4.94 13.44
C TYR A 65 -1.45 4.24 13.86
N HIS A 66 -1.85 4.36 15.13
CA HIS A 66 -3.10 3.81 15.65
C HIS A 66 -3.28 2.30 15.40
N THR A 67 -2.18 1.54 15.53
CA THR A 67 -2.14 0.08 15.45
C THR A 67 -1.62 -0.52 16.78
N THR A 68 -1.50 -1.83 16.87
CA THR A 68 -0.90 -2.52 18.03
C THR A 68 0.51 -3.00 17.70
N VAL A 69 1.32 -3.30 18.72
CA VAL A 69 2.64 -3.92 18.51
C VAL A 69 2.50 -5.28 17.83
N ASP A 70 1.51 -6.09 18.22
CA ASP A 70 1.25 -7.39 17.60
C ASP A 70 0.94 -7.26 16.10
N THR A 71 0.05 -6.33 15.72
CA THR A 71 -0.26 -6.08 14.31
C THR A 71 0.94 -5.53 13.56
N PHE A 72 1.74 -4.66 14.19
CA PHE A 72 2.97 -4.15 13.58
C PHE A 72 3.99 -5.27 13.32
N LEU A 73 4.16 -6.22 14.25
CA LEU A 73 5.01 -7.39 14.06
C LEU A 73 4.46 -8.35 12.99
N ASP A 74 3.15 -8.57 12.96
CA ASP A 74 2.46 -9.38 11.94
C ASP A 74 2.70 -8.84 10.52
N LEU A 75 2.64 -7.52 10.37
CA LEU A 75 2.91 -6.82 9.11
C LEU A 75 4.40 -6.76 8.72
N ASN A 76 5.32 -7.07 9.64
CA ASN A 76 6.76 -7.06 9.41
C ASN A 76 7.39 -8.40 9.84
N PRO A 77 7.11 -9.50 9.13
CA PRO A 77 7.61 -10.82 9.49
C PRO A 77 9.14 -10.83 9.63
N GLY A 78 9.63 -11.31 10.77
CA GLY A 78 11.05 -11.40 11.09
C GLY A 78 11.64 -10.18 11.80
N LEU A 79 10.86 -9.12 12.01
CA LEU A 79 11.25 -8.02 12.89
C LEU A 79 11.27 -8.48 14.36
N ASP A 80 12.36 -8.15 15.06
CA ASP A 80 12.45 -8.16 16.52
C ASP A 80 12.51 -6.70 17.02
N CYS A 81 11.62 -6.35 17.94
CA CYS A 81 11.54 -4.99 18.46
C CYS A 81 12.73 -4.60 19.34
N ASP A 82 13.44 -5.56 19.93
CA ASP A 82 14.66 -5.28 20.69
C ASP A 82 15.84 -4.92 19.78
N SER A 83 15.77 -5.26 18.49
CA SER A 83 16.79 -4.98 17.47
C SER A 83 16.23 -4.30 16.22
N ILE A 84 15.23 -3.44 16.38
CA ILE A 84 14.70 -2.63 15.28
C ILE A 84 15.80 -1.75 14.67
N GLU A 85 15.81 -1.62 13.35
CA GLU A 85 16.88 -0.93 12.63
C GLU A 85 16.52 0.55 12.40
N PRO A 86 17.49 1.47 12.53
CA PRO A 86 17.33 2.87 12.12
C PRO A 86 17.31 2.98 10.60
N ASP A 87 16.70 4.04 10.07
CA ASP A 87 16.60 4.33 8.64
C ASP A 87 16.00 3.19 7.79
N THR A 88 15.24 2.29 8.43
CA THR A 88 14.61 1.13 7.81
C THR A 88 13.11 1.37 7.65
N ARG A 89 12.57 0.92 6.50
CA ARG A 89 11.16 1.03 6.18
C ARG A 89 10.36 -0.13 6.76
N TYR A 90 9.31 0.18 7.51
CA TYR A 90 8.39 -0.79 8.08
C TYR A 90 6.94 -0.53 7.65
N CYS A 91 6.18 -1.61 7.50
CA CYS A 91 4.74 -1.56 7.26
C CYS A 91 4.00 -1.19 8.54
N VAL A 92 3.16 -0.16 8.50
CA VAL A 92 2.37 0.29 9.66
C VAL A 92 0.88 0.12 9.45
N GLU A 93 0.44 -0.06 8.21
CA GLU A 93 -0.93 -0.41 7.84
C GLU A 93 -0.91 -1.36 6.65
N GLY A 94 -1.62 -2.48 6.73
CA GLY A 94 -1.66 -3.49 5.69
C GLY A 94 -2.50 -4.68 6.09
N PHE A 95 -2.46 -5.72 5.29
CA PHE A 95 -3.10 -7.00 5.58
C PHE A 95 -2.43 -8.13 4.80
N HIS A 96 -2.62 -9.37 5.27
CA HIS A 96 -2.28 -10.54 4.47
C HIS A 96 -3.18 -10.64 3.25
N GLU A 97 -2.58 -10.61 2.06
CA GLU A 97 -3.28 -10.66 0.79
C GLU A 97 -4.21 -11.89 0.76
N PRO A 98 -5.51 -11.72 0.55
CA PRO A 98 -6.44 -12.84 0.50
C PRO A 98 -6.32 -13.59 -0.81
N LEU A 99 -6.84 -14.83 -0.84
CA LEU A 99 -7.06 -15.51 -2.11
C LEU A 99 -8.07 -14.72 -2.96
N ARG A 100 -7.65 -14.21 -4.11
CA ARG A 100 -8.54 -13.48 -5.04
C ARG A 100 -9.32 -14.48 -5.92
N ALA A 101 -10.60 -14.23 -6.10
CA ALA A 101 -11.49 -15.02 -6.95
C ALA A 101 -11.31 -14.68 -8.45
N SER A 102 -10.09 -14.79 -8.98
CA SER A 102 -9.81 -14.45 -10.39
C SER A 102 -10.56 -15.33 -11.41
N ASN A 103 -11.04 -16.51 -10.99
CA ASN A 103 -11.91 -17.39 -11.78
C ASN A 103 -13.42 -17.09 -11.58
N GLY A 104 -13.77 -16.06 -10.81
CA GLY A 104 -15.14 -15.68 -10.50
C GLY A 104 -15.84 -16.54 -9.44
N LEU A 105 -15.14 -17.47 -8.79
CA LEU A 105 -15.69 -18.33 -7.72
C LEU A 105 -15.18 -17.88 -6.35
N CYS A 106 -16.08 -17.73 -5.38
CA CYS A 106 -15.79 -17.09 -4.11
C CYS A 106 -16.36 -17.83 -2.90
N GLY A 107 -15.94 -17.44 -1.69
CA GLY A 107 -16.47 -17.93 -0.43
C GLY A 107 -15.91 -19.29 0.04
N PRO A 108 -16.51 -19.90 1.08
CA PRO A 108 -15.95 -21.05 1.79
C PRO A 108 -15.71 -22.28 0.92
N ASN A 109 -16.54 -22.51 -0.09
CA ASN A 109 -16.41 -23.64 -1.00
C ASN A 109 -15.27 -23.47 -2.02
N ASN A 110 -14.68 -22.27 -2.08
CA ASN A 110 -13.63 -21.90 -3.03
C ASN A 110 -12.39 -21.39 -2.28
N GLY A 111 -12.02 -22.04 -1.17
CA GLY A 111 -10.83 -21.70 -0.39
C GLY A 111 -10.92 -20.33 0.28
N ASN A 112 -12.14 -19.88 0.65
CA ASN A 112 -12.42 -18.54 1.15
C ASN A 112 -11.97 -17.42 0.19
N ALA A 113 -11.97 -17.67 -1.12
CA ALA A 113 -11.60 -16.66 -2.11
C ALA A 113 -12.55 -15.45 -2.06
N THR A 114 -11.98 -14.25 -2.16
CA THR A 114 -12.73 -12.97 -2.17
C THR A 114 -12.77 -12.36 -3.56
N CYS A 115 -13.92 -11.77 -3.88
CA CYS A 115 -14.13 -11.03 -5.11
C CYS A 115 -13.55 -9.60 -5.04
N VAL A 116 -13.29 -9.09 -3.83
CA VAL A 116 -12.72 -7.76 -3.61
C VAL A 116 -11.43 -7.64 -4.45
N GLY A 117 -11.27 -6.53 -5.17
CA GLY A 117 -10.08 -6.29 -6.01
C GLY A 117 -10.07 -7.01 -7.36
N THR A 118 -11.13 -7.72 -7.74
CA THR A 118 -11.32 -8.26 -9.11
C THR A 118 -12.24 -7.37 -9.96
N ASP A 119 -12.67 -7.78 -11.15
CA ASP A 119 -13.63 -7.01 -11.96
C ASP A 119 -15.03 -6.92 -11.33
N LYS A 120 -15.37 -7.85 -10.41
CA LYS A 120 -16.66 -7.96 -9.73
C LYS A 120 -16.41 -7.95 -8.23
N GLN A 121 -17.01 -7.05 -7.46
CA GLN A 121 -16.61 -6.86 -6.05
C GLN A 121 -17.39 -7.73 -5.04
N CYS A 122 -18.59 -8.22 -5.39
CA CYS A 122 -19.47 -8.89 -4.45
C CYS A 122 -19.42 -10.41 -4.61
N CYS A 123 -19.46 -11.15 -3.49
CA CYS A 123 -19.60 -12.60 -3.48
C CYS A 123 -21.05 -13.00 -3.16
N ASN A 124 -21.71 -13.75 -4.05
CA ASN A 124 -23.06 -14.25 -3.80
C ASN A 124 -23.00 -15.51 -2.91
N LYS A 125 -23.66 -15.50 -1.74
CA LYS A 125 -23.66 -16.61 -0.78
C LYS A 125 -24.42 -17.88 -1.21
N ILE A 126 -25.28 -17.78 -2.24
CA ILE A 126 -26.08 -18.90 -2.75
C ILE A 126 -25.34 -19.58 -3.89
N THR A 127 -24.84 -18.81 -4.86
CA THR A 127 -24.20 -19.32 -6.07
C THR A 127 -22.68 -19.46 -5.94
N TRP A 128 -22.08 -18.85 -4.92
CA TRP A 128 -20.63 -18.77 -4.72
C TRP A 128 -19.88 -18.16 -5.91
N LYS A 129 -20.52 -17.21 -6.58
CA LYS A 129 -19.98 -16.50 -7.75
C LYS A 129 -19.82 -15.02 -7.46
N CYS A 130 -18.78 -14.44 -8.05
CA CYS A 130 -18.59 -13.00 -8.05
C CYS A 130 -19.60 -12.29 -8.95
N GLY A 131 -20.07 -11.12 -8.52
CA GLY A 131 -20.97 -10.26 -9.28
C GLY A 131 -20.95 -8.83 -8.75
N ASP A 132 -21.76 -7.95 -9.36
CA ASP A 132 -21.87 -6.53 -8.96
C ASP A 132 -23.12 -6.23 -8.15
N THR A 133 -23.97 -7.23 -7.94
CA THR A 133 -25.29 -7.02 -7.39
C THR A 133 -25.23 -7.01 -5.86
N THR A 134 -25.57 -5.87 -5.26
CA THR A 134 -25.76 -5.69 -3.82
C THR A 134 -27.03 -6.37 -3.28
N TYR A 135 -27.86 -6.93 -4.15
CA TYR A 135 -29.08 -7.64 -3.76
C TYR A 135 -28.76 -9.07 -3.32
N VAL A 136 -28.65 -9.26 -2.01
CA VAL A 136 -28.87 -10.55 -1.37
C VAL A 136 -30.35 -10.89 -1.47
N GLN A 137 -30.76 -11.72 -2.44
CA GLN A 137 -32.05 -12.39 -2.33
C GLN A 137 -31.95 -13.36 -1.13
N PHE A 138 -32.73 -13.06 -0.09
CA PHE A 138 -32.90 -13.88 1.09
C PHE A 138 -33.88 -15.03 0.81
#